data_AF-A0A4R6EEU0-F1
#
_entry.id   AF-A0A4R6EEU0-F1
#
_cell.length_a   1.000
_cell.length_b   1.000
_cell.length_c   1.000
_cell.angle_alpha   90.00
_cell.angle_beta   90.00
_cell.angle_gamma   90.00
#
_symmetry.space_group_name_H-M   'P 1'
#
loop_
_entity.id
_entity.type
_entity.pdbx_description
1 polymer ?
#
loop_
_entity_poly.entity_id
_entity_poly.type
_entity_poly.pdbx_seq_one_letter_code
_entity_poly.pdbx_strand_id
1 'polypeptide(L)'
;MRADIHPHYRTVVFHDTSANEYFKVGSTIKTDREIELDGETFPYITLEVSSKSHPFYTGKQKTFSNEGSMARFRQRFGGFLDAKRG
;
A
#
# COMPACT_ATOMS: atom_id res chain seq x y z
N MET A 1 1.27 -20.19 26.46
CA MET A 1 -0.11 -20.55 26.07
C MET A 1 -0.73 -21.37 27.19
N ARG A 2 -1.83 -20.89 27.77
CA ARG A 2 -2.64 -21.65 28.73
C ARG A 2 -3.78 -22.29 27.95
N ALA A 3 -4.05 -23.57 28.20
CA ALA A 3 -5.20 -24.27 27.64
C ALA A 3 -6.49 -23.49 27.96
N ASP A 4 -7.43 -23.47 27.01
CA ASP A 4 -8.80 -22.95 27.12
C ASP A 4 -9.03 -21.43 27.24
N ILE A 5 -7.97 -20.61 27.35
CA ILE A 5 -8.11 -19.13 27.39
C ILE A 5 -7.51 -18.41 26.18
N HIS A 6 -7.01 -19.14 25.18
CA HIS A 6 -6.42 -18.57 23.97
C HIS A 6 -7.32 -18.83 22.75
N PRO A 7 -7.55 -17.81 21.90
CA PRO A 7 -8.21 -18.01 20.62
C PRO A 7 -7.39 -18.92 19.70
N HIS A 8 -8.06 -19.58 18.75
CA HIS A 8 -7.42 -20.49 17.80
C HIS A 8 -6.34 -19.77 16.98
N TYR A 9 -5.08 -20.17 17.18
CA TYR A 9 -3.92 -19.61 16.49
C TYR A 9 -3.54 -20.50 15.30
N ARG A 10 -3.43 -19.91 14.10
CA ARG A 10 -3.07 -20.62 12.87
C ARG A 10 -2.18 -19.76 11.98
N THR A 11 -1.41 -20.41 11.11
CA THR A 11 -0.62 -19.69 10.10
C THR A 11 -1.55 -19.17 9.01
N VAL A 12 -1.45 -17.88 8.69
CA VAL A 12 -2.26 -17.19 7.68
C VAL A 12 -1.31 -16.57 6.65
N VAL A 13 -1.69 -16.64 5.38
CA VAL A 13 -0.96 -16.01 4.27
C VAL A 13 -1.60 -14.65 3.99
N PHE A 14 -0.80 -13.60 4.13
CA PHE A 14 -1.17 -12.24 3.79
C PHE A 14 -0.57 -11.89 2.43
N HIS A 15 -1.41 -11.51 1.47
CA HIS A 15 -0.97 -11.06 0.16
C HIS A 15 -1.12 -9.55 0.04
N ASP A 16 -0.01 -8.87 -0.16
CA ASP A 16 -0.02 -7.45 -0.53
C ASP A 16 -0.31 -7.31 -2.03
N THR A 17 -1.48 -6.76 -2.37
CA THR A 17 -1.89 -6.53 -3.76
C THR A 17 -1.07 -5.45 -4.47
N SER A 18 -0.45 -4.54 -3.70
CA SER A 18 0.33 -3.43 -4.25
C SER A 18 1.76 -3.84 -4.62
N ALA A 19 2.31 -4.84 -3.92
CA ALA A 19 3.68 -5.33 -4.12
C ALA A 19 3.76 -6.78 -4.62
N ASN A 20 2.61 -7.46 -4.80
CA ASN A 20 2.48 -8.89 -5.14
C ASN A 20 3.40 -9.78 -4.29
N GLU A 21 3.37 -9.56 -2.97
CA GLU A 21 4.23 -10.29 -2.02
C GLU A 21 3.38 -11.01 -0.97
N TYR A 22 3.81 -12.23 -0.64
CA TYR A 22 3.12 -13.13 0.28
C TYR A 22 3.89 -13.21 1.61
N PHE A 23 3.22 -12.90 2.71
CA PHE A 23 3.76 -12.98 4.06
C PHE A 23 3.08 -14.10 4.83
N LYS A 24 3.88 -15.05 5.35
CA LYS A 24 3.39 -16.12 6.25
C LYS A 24 3.52 -15.65 7.69
N VAL A 25 2.39 -15.40 8.36
CA VAL A 25 2.36 -14.92 9.76
C VAL A 25 1.31 -15.69 10.54
N GLY A 26 1.62 -16.07 11.79
CA GLY A 26 0.64 -16.69 12.66
C GLY A 26 -0.36 -15.66 13.19
N SER A 27 -1.65 -15.93 13.00
CA SER A 27 -2.75 -15.05 13.35
C SER A 27 -3.95 -15.84 13.90
N THR A 28 -4.80 -15.15 14.66
CA THR A 28 -6.07 -15.67 15.18
C THR A 28 -7.28 -15.24 14.34
N ILE A 29 -7.05 -14.60 13.18
CA ILE A 29 -8.12 -14.09 12.33
C ILE A 29 -8.95 -15.24 11.73
N LYS A 30 -10.27 -15.06 11.79
CA LYS A 30 -11.23 -15.82 11.00
C LYS A 30 -11.19 -15.31 9.56
N THR A 31 -10.92 -16.22 8.65
CA THR A 31 -10.75 -15.94 7.23
C THR A 31 -11.52 -17.00 6.46
N ASP A 32 -12.30 -16.55 5.47
CA ASP A 32 -13.16 -17.41 4.64
C ASP A 32 -12.49 -17.82 3.32
N ARG A 33 -11.37 -17.16 2.96
CA ARG A 33 -10.61 -17.42 1.75
C ARG A 33 -9.42 -18.30 2.07
N GLU A 34 -9.09 -19.21 1.16
CA GLU A 34 -7.95 -20.12 1.27
C GLU A 34 -7.07 -19.98 0.02
N ILE A 35 -5.76 -20.12 0.19
CA ILE A 35 -4.79 -20.16 -0.90
C ILE A 35 -3.85 -21.35 -0.67
N GLU A 36 -3.52 -22.06 -1.75
CA GLU A 36 -2.46 -23.05 -1.75
C GLU A 36 -1.13 -22.34 -2.00
N LEU A 37 -0.24 -22.36 -1.01
CA LEU A 37 1.10 -21.81 -1.13
C LEU A 37 2.10 -22.87 -0.67
N ASP A 38 3.07 -23.20 -1.52
CA ASP A 38 4.12 -24.19 -1.25
C ASP A 38 3.59 -25.60 -0.89
N GLY A 39 2.43 -26.00 -1.44
CA GLY A 39 1.83 -27.33 -1.23
C GLY A 39 0.98 -27.47 0.04
N GLU A 40 0.81 -26.40 0.81
CA GLU A 40 -0.07 -26.35 1.98
C GLU A 40 -1.17 -25.28 1.80
N THR A 41 -2.40 -25.64 2.18
CA THR A 41 -3.56 -24.73 2.12
C THR A 41 -3.58 -23.85 3.36
N PHE A 42 -3.46 -22.54 3.17
CA PHE A 42 -3.51 -21.57 4.25
C PHE A 42 -4.70 -20.61 4.09
N PRO A 43 -5.27 -20.12 5.21
CA PRO A 43 -6.21 -19.02 5.17
C PRO A 43 -5.55 -17.78 4.57
N TYR A 44 -6.28 -17.07 3.70
CA TYR A 44 -5.75 -16.05 2.81
C TYR A 44 -6.41 -14.68 3.03
N ILE A 45 -5.60 -13.64 3.23
CA ILE A 45 -6.07 -12.26 3.37
C ILE A 45 -5.33 -11.35 2.40
N THR A 46 -6.08 -10.57 1.63
CA THR A 46 -5.53 -9.46 0.82
C THR A 46 -5.33 -8.23 1.70
N LEU A 47 -4.13 -7.67 1.68
CA LEU A 47 -3.79 -6.40 2.31
C LEU A 47 -3.49 -5.36 1.22
N GLU A 48 -3.95 -4.13 1.42
CA GLU A 48 -3.67 -3.03 0.49
C GLU A 48 -2.30 -2.39 0.71
N VAL A 49 -1.79 -2.44 1.96
CA VAL A 49 -0.53 -1.83 2.38
C VAL A 49 0.22 -2.80 3.29
N SER A 50 1.48 -3.06 2.97
CA SER A 50 2.44 -3.81 3.78
C SER A 50 3.71 -3.00 4.03
N SER A 51 4.64 -3.57 4.80
CA SER A 51 5.97 -3.00 5.03
C SER A 51 6.73 -2.69 3.73
N LYS A 52 6.37 -3.30 2.59
CA LYS A 52 7.03 -3.08 1.30
C LYS A 52 6.30 -2.14 0.35
N SER A 53 5.06 -1.76 0.66
CA SER A 53 4.29 -0.77 -0.12
C SER A 53 4.08 0.55 0.61
N HIS A 54 4.30 0.61 1.93
CA HIS A 54 4.15 1.87 2.64
C HIS A 54 5.31 2.84 2.32
N PRO A 55 5.02 4.09 1.90
CA PRO A 55 6.04 5.10 1.55
C PRO A 55 7.07 5.38 2.66
N PHE A 56 6.66 5.20 3.92
CA PHE A 56 7.53 5.34 5.08
C PHE A 56 8.66 4.30 5.09
N TYR A 57 8.37 3.03 4.80
CA TYR A 57 9.36 1.94 4.84
C TYR A 57 10.18 1.83 3.55
N THR A 58 9.58 2.18 2.41
CA THR A 58 10.26 2.13 1.10
C THR A 58 11.11 3.37 0.80
N GLY A 59 11.00 4.44 1.59
CA GLY A 59 11.75 5.68 1.42
C GLY A 59 11.39 6.48 0.16
N LYS A 60 10.52 5.96 -0.71
CA LYS A 60 10.05 6.64 -1.92
C LYS A 60 8.84 7.48 -1.55
N GLN A 61 9.07 8.70 -1.08
CA GLN A 61 8.02 9.72 -1.15
C GLN A 61 7.62 9.87 -2.62
N LYS A 62 6.31 9.80 -2.92
CA LYS A 62 5.78 10.33 -4.17
C LYS A 62 6.22 11.78 -4.22
N THR A 63 7.27 12.08 -4.97
CA THR A 63 7.65 13.45 -5.27
C THR A 63 6.45 14.05 -5.99
N PHE A 64 5.66 14.84 -5.28
CA PHE A 64 4.67 15.68 -5.90
C PHE A 64 5.48 16.69 -6.73
N SER A 65 5.59 16.46 -8.04
CA SER A 65 6.44 17.25 -8.92
C SER A 65 6.12 18.74 -8.72
N ASN A 66 7.09 19.46 -8.14
CA ASN A 66 7.07 20.92 -8.01
C ASN A 66 7.14 21.63 -9.38
N GLU A 67 7.17 20.90 -10.49
CA GLU A 67 7.10 21.42 -11.86
C GLU A 67 5.82 22.23 -12.13
N GLY A 68 4.78 22.07 -11.30
CA GLY A 68 3.49 22.71 -11.53
C GLY A 68 3.42 24.20 -11.20
N SER A 69 4.16 24.72 -10.23
CA SER A 69 3.85 26.05 -9.69
C SER A 69 4.16 27.18 -10.68
N MET A 70 5.31 27.13 -11.35
CA MET A 70 5.74 28.17 -12.30
C MET A 70 5.03 28.03 -13.66
N ALA A 71 4.78 26.79 -14.11
CA ALA A 71 4.01 26.51 -15.31
C ALA A 71 2.53 26.92 -15.15
N ARG A 72 1.91 26.62 -14.01
CA ARG A 72 0.53 27.05 -13.68
C ARG A 72 0.43 28.57 -13.53
N PHE A 73 1.45 29.22 -12.98
CA PHE A 73 1.49 30.68 -12.92
C PHE A 73 1.52 31.30 -14.32
N ARG A 74 2.42 30.83 -15.20
CA ARG A 74 2.47 31.28 -16.60
C ARG A 74 1.17 30.97 -17.36
N GLN A 75 0.55 29.83 -17.14
CA GLN A 75 -0.72 29.47 -17.78
C GLN A 75 -1.88 30.37 -17.33
N ARG A 76 -1.91 30.81 -16.06
CA ARG A 76 -2.96 31.68 -15.52
C ARG A 76 -2.73 33.16 -15.78
N PHE A 77 -1.48 33.62 -15.78
CA PHE A 77 -1.14 35.04 -15.81
C PHE A 77 -0.32 35.48 -17.04
N GLY A 78 0.06 34.55 -17.93
CA GLY A 78 0.84 34.85 -19.14
C GLY A 78 0.15 35.85 -20.07
N GLY A 79 -1.15 35.67 -20.32
CA GLY A 79 -1.93 36.60 -21.16
C GLY A 79 -2.10 38.00 -20.55
N PHE A 80 -2.08 38.11 -19.22
CA PHE A 80 -2.22 39.40 -18.53
C PHE A 80 -0.91 40.20 -18.54
N LEU A 81 0.24 39.52 -18.57
CA LEU A 81 1.56 40.14 -18.64
C LEU A 81 1.92 40.62 -20.06
N ASP A 82 1.48 39.89 -21.10
CA ASP A 82 1.69 40.29 -22.50
C ASP A 82 0.83 41.49 -22.91
N ALA A 83 -0.40 41.60 -22.39
CA ALA A 83 -1.28 42.74 -22.64
C ALA A 83 -0.79 44.07 -22.05
N LYS A 84 0.21 44.04 -21.16
CA LYS A 84 0.81 45.25 -20.54
C LYS A 84 2.09 45.71 -21.26
N ARG A 85 2.55 44.98 -22.28
CA ARG A 85 3.75 45.26 -23.08
C ARG A 85 3.48 45.76 -24.51
N GLY A 86 2.22 45.80 -24.93
CA GLY A 86 1.75 46.56 -26.11
C GLY A 86 1.12 47.87 -25.68
#